data_AF-A0AAW5WGC1-F1
#
_entry.id   AF-A0AAW5WGC1-F1
#
_cell.length_a   1.000
_cell.length_b   1.000
_cell.length_c   1.000
_cell.angle_alpha   90.00
_cell.angle_beta   90.00
_cell.angle_gamma   90.00
#
_symmetry.space_group_name_H-M   'P 1'
#
loop_
_entity.id
_entity.type
_entity.pdbx_description
1 polymer ?
#
loop_
_entity_poly.entity_id
_entity_poly.type
_entity_poly.pdbx_seq_one_letter_code
_entity_poly.pdbx_strand_id
1 'polypeptide(L)' 'MAKKKEETTEEVVENQEVTEEVVKKSVTLTKDGVSFTLSDPIMISAFENQGYEVEE' A
#
# COMPACT_ATOMS: atom_id res chain seq x y z
N MET A 1 -2.97 -42.73 2.51
CA MET A 1 -3.27 -41.62 1.58
C MET A 1 -4.53 -40.94 2.06
N ALA A 2 -4.44 -39.69 2.52
CA ALA A 2 -5.60 -38.81 2.71
C ALA A 2 -5.10 -37.36 2.65
N LYS A 3 -5.41 -36.69 1.54
CA LYS A 3 -5.23 -35.25 1.32
C LYS A 3 -6.09 -34.48 2.33
N LYS A 4 -5.51 -33.46 2.96
CA LYS A 4 -6.21 -32.28 3.50
C LYS A 4 -5.33 -31.09 3.09
N LYS A 5 -5.61 -30.51 1.92
CA LYS A 5 -6.57 -29.41 1.69
C LYS A 5 -6.16 -28.19 2.50
N GLU A 6 -5.32 -27.43 1.80
CA GLU A 6 -4.95 -26.04 1.98
C GLU A 6 -6.23 -25.19 2.04
N GLU A 7 -6.48 -24.60 3.20
CA GLU A 7 -7.52 -23.62 3.54
C GLU A 7 -6.90 -22.87 4.74
N THR A 8 -6.86 -21.56 4.86
CA THR A 8 -7.42 -20.44 4.13
C THR A 8 -6.59 -19.25 4.64
N THR A 9 -5.98 -18.47 3.75
CA THR A 9 -5.33 -17.21 4.14
C THR A 9 -6.44 -16.21 4.38
N GLU A 10 -6.98 -16.22 5.60
CA GLU A 10 -7.94 -15.25 6.10
C GLU A 10 -7.36 -13.84 5.93
N GLU A 11 -7.94 -13.18 4.95
CA GLU A 11 -8.16 -11.75 4.81
C GLU A 11 -8.27 -11.05 6.17
N VAL A 12 -7.14 -10.67 6.77
CA VAL A 12 -7.09 -9.65 7.82
C VAL A 12 -7.15 -8.29 7.11
N VAL A 13 -8.32 -7.99 6.55
CA VAL A 13 -8.74 -6.60 6.32
C VAL A 13 -9.34 -6.14 7.63
N GLU A 14 -8.48 -6.02 8.65
CA GLU A 14 -8.83 -5.32 9.86
C GLU A 14 -9.03 -3.86 9.46
N ASN A 15 -10.31 -3.50 9.40
CA ASN A 15 -10.87 -2.16 9.52
C ASN A 15 -9.96 -1.21 10.29
N GLN A 16 -8.99 -0.64 9.58
CA GLN A 16 -8.36 0.58 10.02
C GLN A 16 -9.37 1.67 9.66
N GLU A 17 -10.22 2.01 10.63
CA GLU A 17 -10.88 3.30 10.73
C GLU A 17 -9.78 4.37 10.84
N VAL A 18 -9.00 4.53 9.77
CA VAL A 18 -8.13 5.67 9.52
C VAL A 18 -9.12 6.81 9.36
N THR A 19 -9.34 7.48 10.48
CA THR A 19 -9.96 8.80 10.63
C THR A 19 -10.01 9.53 9.28
N GLU A 20 -11.21 9.92 8.86
CA GLU A 20 -11.49 10.63 7.59
C GLU A 20 -10.66 11.92 7.38
N GLU A 21 -9.83 12.29 8.35
CA GLU A 21 -8.87 13.38 8.38
C GLU A 21 -7.41 12.98 8.08
N VAL A 22 -7.05 11.70 7.94
CA VAL A 22 -5.82 11.30 7.23
C VAL A 22 -6.07 11.45 5.73
N VAL A 23 -6.23 12.72 5.35
CA VAL A 23 -5.53 13.29 4.21
C VAL A 23 -5.65 12.41 2.95
N LYS A 24 -6.71 12.65 2.18
CA LYS A 24 -6.80 12.30 0.74
C LYS A 24 -5.73 13.02 -0.10
N LYS A 25 -4.51 13.22 0.40
CA LYS A 25 -3.38 13.72 -0.35
C LYS A 25 -2.74 12.51 -1.01
N SER A 26 -3.32 12.14 -2.14
CA SER A 26 -2.63 11.28 -3.08
C SER A 26 -1.35 12.01 -3.52
N VAL A 27 -0.22 11.32 -3.47
CA VAL A 27 1.06 11.83 -3.96
C VAL A 27 1.47 11.01 -5.17
N THR A 28 2.14 11.66 -6.11
CA THR A 28 2.76 10.97 -7.24
C THR A 28 4.21 10.71 -6.89
N LEU A 29 4.61 9.45 -6.96
CA LEU A 29 5.96 8.97 -6.68
C LEU A 29 6.59 8.51 -7.98
N THR A 30 7.79 8.99 -8.29
CA THR A 30 8.48 8.69 -9.54
C THR A 30 9.88 8.14 -9.28
N LYS A 31 10.25 7.13 -10.06
CA LYS A 31 11.61 6.56 -10.09
C LYS A 31 11.88 5.90 -11.43
N ASP A 32 13.07 6.13 -11.99
CA ASP A 32 13.52 5.49 -13.24
C ASP A 32 12.51 5.62 -14.41
N GLY A 33 11.75 6.73 -14.44
CA GLY A 33 10.73 7.01 -15.46
C GLY A 33 9.38 6.31 -15.25
N VAL A 34 9.17 5.63 -14.11
CA VAL A 34 7.91 5.03 -13.71
C VAL A 34 7.27 5.88 -12.61
N SER A 35 5.99 6.22 -12.77
CA SER A 35 5.24 7.06 -11.83
C SER A 35 4.02 6.32 -11.29
N PHE A 36 3.77 6.45 -9.99
CA PHE A 36 2.59 5.88 -9.31
C PHE A 36 1.90 6.93 -8.46
N THR A 37 0.57 6.97 -8.51
CA THR A 37 -0.22 7.79 -7.60
C THR A 37 -0.73 6.93 -6.46
N LEU A 38 -0.32 7.24 -5.24
CA LEU A 38 -0.66 6.49 -4.04
C LEU A 38 -1.30 7.42 -3.01
N SER A 39 -2.29 6.91 -2.30
CA SER A 39 -2.95 7.60 -1.18
C SER A 39 -2.78 6.88 0.15
N ASP A 40 -2.33 5.63 0.12
CA ASP A 40 -2.08 4.86 1.34
C ASP A 40 -0.72 5.27 1.92
N PRO A 41 -0.67 5.82 3.15
CA PRO A 41 0.57 6.28 3.76
C PRO A 41 1.59 5.15 3.95
N ILE A 42 1.14 3.90 4.18
CA ILE A 42 2.03 2.75 4.33
C ILE A 42 2.67 2.41 2.98
N MET A 43 1.89 2.45 1.89
CA MET A 43 2.45 2.23 0.55
C MET A 43 3.40 3.36 0.15
N ILE A 44 3.02 4.62 0.39
CA ILE A 44 3.87 5.79 0.11
C ILE A 44 5.24 5.61 0.78
N SER A 45 5.26 5.32 2.09
CA SER A 45 6.50 5.10 2.83
C SER A 45 7.30 3.89 2.32
N ALA A 46 6.64 2.82 1.86
CA ALA A 46 7.34 1.67 1.28
C ALA A 46 8.08 2.06 -0.01
N PHE A 47 7.44 2.86 -0.88
CA PHE A 47 8.04 3.34 -2.13
C PHE A 47 9.16 4.36 -1.88
N GLU A 48 9.00 5.27 -0.94
CA GLU A 48 10.08 6.20 -0.52
C GLU A 48 11.33 5.44 -0.07
N ASN A 49 11.17 4.39 0.74
CA ASN A 49 12.28 3.53 1.17
C ASN A 49 12.93 2.73 0.03
N GLN A 50 12.21 2.51 -1.07
CA GLN A 50 12.74 1.92 -2.29
C GLN A 50 13.43 2.95 -3.19
N GLY A 51 13.43 4.23 -2.81
CA GLY A 51 14.06 5.33 -3.54
C GLY A 51 13.17 5.95 -4.61
N TYR A 52 11.85 5.84 -4.48
CA TYR A 52 10.93 6.69 -5.24
C TYR A 52 10.84 8.06 -4.58
N GLU A 53 10.76 9.10 -5.40
CA GLU A 53 10.69 10.48 -4.94
C GLU A 53 9.30 11.04 -5.20
N VAL A 54 8.78 11.84 -4.26
CA VAL A 54 7.49 12.52 -4.44
C VAL A 54 7.67 13.66 -5.43
N GLU A 55 6.86 13.69 -6.48
CA GLU A 55 6.71 14.86 -7.35
C GLU A 55 5.86 15.92 -6.62
N GLU A 56 6.48 17.05 -6.27
CA GLU A 56 5.81 18.23 -5.68
C GLU A 56 4.94 19.01 -6.68
#